data_AF-A0A6I5W7C6-F1
#
_entry.id   AF-A0A6I5W7C6-F1
#
_cell.length_a   1.000
_cell.length_b   1.000
_cell.length_c   1.000
_cell.angle_alpha   90.00
_cell.angle_beta   90.00
_cell.angle_gamma   90.00
#
_symmetry.space_group_name_H-M   'P 1'
#
loop_
_entity.id
_entity.type
_entity.pdbx_description
1 polymer ?
#
loop_
_entity_poly.entity_id
_entity_poly.type
_entity_poly.pdbx_seq_one_letter_code
_entity_poly.pdbx_strand_id
1 'polypeptide(L)'
;MRRLGLPALFFGWLYGVPFLLITGLIRRASDPYAPTREAARAFGATTDALLIGGLVLNAVLPLVGLLLAARADDAYWRRHFVGAGVGVVAVYLVTAVASSMVATTLIGHTPADEEPAPRVTQCIPVSGGRGCPGG
;
A
#
# COMPACT_ATOMS: atom_id res chain seq x y z
N MET A 1 -29.75 -22.64 0.31
CA MET A 1 -29.06 -21.36 0.06
C MET A 1 -27.57 -21.42 0.46
N ARG A 2 -26.77 -22.38 -0.05
CA ARG A 2 -25.47 -22.73 0.58
C ARG A 2 -24.23 -22.66 -0.33
N ARG A 3 -24.30 -22.01 -1.50
CA ARG A 3 -23.21 -21.99 -2.49
C ARG A 3 -22.58 -20.61 -2.79
N LEU A 4 -22.99 -19.55 -2.10
CA LEU A 4 -22.48 -18.19 -2.36
C LEU A 4 -21.17 -17.85 -1.60
N GLY A 5 -20.79 -18.64 -0.58
CA GLY A 5 -19.65 -18.31 0.27
C GLY A 5 -18.27 -18.42 -0.40
N LEU A 6 -17.96 -19.56 -1.03
CA LEU A 6 -16.66 -19.78 -1.70
C LEU A 6 -16.41 -18.85 -2.89
N PRO A 7 -17.39 -18.62 -3.81
CA PRO A 7 -17.20 -17.65 -4.88
C PRO A 7 -16.97 -16.23 -4.36
N ALA A 8 -17.79 -15.77 -3.40
CA ALA A 8 -17.64 -14.44 -2.83
C ALA A 8 -16.30 -14.26 -2.12
N LEU A 9 -15.86 -15.28 -1.37
CA LEU A 9 -14.55 -15.28 -0.71
C LEU A 9 -13.41 -15.24 -1.73
N PHE A 10 -13.49 -16.06 -2.77
CA PHE A 10 -12.46 -16.12 -3.81
C PHE A 10 -12.34 -14.79 -4.56
N PHE A 11 -13.44 -14.24 -5.08
CA PHE A 11 -13.41 -13.00 -5.84
C PHE A 11 -13.16 -11.78 -4.95
N GLY A 12 -13.66 -11.78 -3.71
CA GLY A 12 -13.35 -10.77 -2.72
C GLY A 12 -11.86 -10.74 -2.38
N TRP A 13 -11.23 -11.90 -2.26
CA TRP A 13 -9.77 -11.98 -2.11
C TRP A 13 -9.04 -11.55 -3.38
N LEU A 14 -9.38 -12.14 -4.53
CA LEU A 14 -8.67 -11.96 -5.79
C LEU A 14 -8.68 -10.50 -6.29
N TYR A 15 -9.73 -9.74 -6.01
CA TYR A 15 -9.85 -8.35 -6.45
C TYR A 15 -9.78 -7.34 -5.30
N GLY A 16 -10.38 -7.65 -4.15
CA GLY A 16 -10.43 -6.74 -3.01
C GLY A 16 -9.08 -6.55 -2.34
N VAL A 17 -8.29 -7.62 -2.19
CA VAL A 17 -6.97 -7.50 -1.55
C VAL A 17 -5.97 -6.73 -2.41
N PRO A 18 -5.83 -7.01 -3.72
CA PRO A 18 -4.99 -6.17 -4.58
C PRO A 18 -5.43 -4.71 -4.59
N PHE A 19 -6.73 -4.42 -4.58
CA PHE A 19 -7.24 -3.05 -4.49
C PHE A 19 -6.77 -2.33 -3.22
N LEU A 20 -6.83 -2.99 -2.05
CA LEU A 20 -6.33 -2.43 -0.79
C LEU A 20 -4.81 -2.19 -0.84
N LEU A 21 -4.05 -3.15 -1.35
CA LEU A 21 -2.60 -3.06 -1.44
C LEU A 21 -2.16 -1.95 -2.42
N ILE A 22 -2.79 -1.85 -3.59
CA ILE A 22 -2.54 -0.78 -4.56
C ILE A 22 -2.85 0.58 -3.94
N THR A 23 -3.99 0.70 -3.25
CA THR A 23 -4.37 1.94 -2.59
C THR A 23 -3.36 2.33 -1.50
N GLY A 24 -2.92 1.38 -0.67
CA GLY A 24 -1.88 1.61 0.32
C GLY A 24 -0.54 2.01 -0.30
N LEU A 25 -0.14 1.38 -1.40
CA LEU A 25 1.09 1.70 -2.13
C LEU A 25 1.02 3.10 -2.76
N ILE A 26 -0.10 3.45 -3.40
CA ILE A 26 -0.31 4.81 -3.93
C ILE A 26 -0.19 5.83 -2.82
N ARG A 27 -0.85 5.61 -1.67
CA ARG A 27 -0.74 6.50 -0.51
C ARG A 27 0.68 6.61 0.01
N ARG A 28 1.45 5.51 0.02
CA ARG A 28 2.85 5.48 0.45
C ARG A 28 3.78 6.21 -0.51
N ALA A 29 3.50 6.16 -1.80
CA ALA A 29 4.26 6.83 -2.85
C ALA A 29 3.82 8.28 -3.09
N SER A 30 2.65 8.67 -2.59
CA SER A 30 2.17 10.04 -2.64
C SER A 30 2.88 10.89 -1.60
N ASP A 31 3.09 12.17 -1.90
CA ASP A 31 3.62 13.18 -0.97
C ASP A 31 2.47 14.10 -0.49
N PRO A 32 1.67 13.67 0.50
CA PRO A 32 0.55 14.48 0.98
C PRO A 32 1.05 15.66 1.80
N TYR A 33 0.52 16.84 1.53
CA TYR A 33 0.75 18.01 2.37
C TYR A 33 0.25 17.76 3.80
N ALA A 34 1.17 17.69 4.76
CA ALA A 34 0.89 17.48 6.17
C ALA A 34 1.35 18.71 6.98
N PRO A 35 0.44 19.65 7.34
CA PRO A 35 0.80 20.90 8.00
C PRO A 35 1.31 20.71 9.44
N THR A 36 1.09 19.54 10.05
CA THR A 36 1.51 19.23 11.41
C THR A 36 2.11 17.82 11.51
N ARG A 37 3.00 17.61 12.49
CA ARG A 37 3.57 16.29 12.79
C ARG A 37 2.51 15.24 13.13
N GLU A 38 1.42 15.65 13.79
CA GLU A 38 0.30 14.76 14.11
C GLU A 38 -0.45 14.29 12.86
N ALA A 39 -0.68 15.21 11.90
CA ALA A 39 -1.29 14.86 10.62
C ALA A 39 -0.42 13.87 9.82
N ALA A 40 0.91 14.09 9.79
CA ALA A 40 1.84 13.17 9.15
C ALA A 40 1.82 11.78 9.80
N ARG A 41 1.79 11.71 11.14
CA ARG A 41 1.70 10.44 11.88
C ARG A 41 0.39 9.71 11.62
N ALA A 42 -0.74 10.41 11.62
CA ALA A 42 -2.05 9.81 11.35
C ALA A 42 -2.14 9.25 9.92
N PHE A 43 -1.58 9.97 8.93
CA PHE A 43 -1.50 9.50 7.55
C PHE A 43 -0.63 8.25 7.44
N GLY A 44 0.55 8.26 8.07
CA GLY A 44 1.46 7.11 8.14
C GLY A 44 0.78 5.88 8.76
N ALA A 45 0.21 6.02 9.95
CA ALA A 45 -0.48 4.94 10.65
C ALA A 45 -1.62 4.32 9.83
N THR A 46 -2.40 5.16 9.13
CA THR A 46 -3.48 4.65 8.25
C THR A 46 -2.93 3.90 7.05
N THR A 47 -1.85 4.40 6.46
CA THR A 47 -1.21 3.78 5.30
C THR A 47 -0.60 2.43 5.67
N ASP A 48 0.09 2.37 6.81
CA ASP A 48 0.65 1.14 7.36
C ASP A 48 -0.46 0.13 7.70
N ALA A 49 -1.56 0.57 8.30
CA ALA A 49 -2.71 -0.29 8.59
C ALA A 49 -3.33 -0.89 7.31
N LEU A 50 -3.45 -0.12 6.24
CA LEU A 50 -3.94 -0.62 4.94
C LEU A 50 -2.98 -1.64 4.33
N LEU A 51 -1.67 -1.38 4.35
CA LEU A 51 -0.66 -2.27 3.80
C LEU A 51 -0.55 -3.57 4.60
N ILE A 52 -0.43 -3.47 5.92
CA ILE A 52 -0.35 -4.63 6.82
C ILE A 52 -1.65 -5.43 6.74
N GLY A 53 -2.81 -4.76 6.83
CA GLY A 53 -4.12 -5.41 6.71
C GLY A 53 -4.28 -6.12 5.38
N GLY A 54 -3.91 -5.48 4.26
CA GLY A 54 -3.91 -6.07 2.94
C GLY A 54 -3.02 -7.32 2.85
N LEU A 55 -1.80 -7.28 3.41
CA LEU A 55 -0.87 -8.41 3.41
C LEU A 55 -1.39 -9.59 4.25
N VAL A 56 -1.92 -9.31 5.44
CA VAL A 56 -2.52 -10.32 6.31
C VAL A 56 -3.71 -10.97 5.61
N LEU A 57 -4.62 -10.18 5.03
CA LEU A 57 -5.76 -10.70 4.27
C LEU A 57 -5.30 -11.52 3.05
N ASN A 58 -4.25 -11.08 2.37
CA ASN A 58 -3.68 -11.80 1.23
C ASN A 58 -3.21 -13.21 1.60
N ALA A 59 -2.63 -13.37 2.80
CA ALA A 59 -2.15 -14.65 3.29
C ALA A 59 -3.29 -15.51 3.87
N VAL A 60 -4.19 -14.91 4.64
CA VAL A 60 -5.18 -15.66 5.44
C VAL A 60 -6.39 -16.10 4.61
N LEU A 61 -6.96 -15.22 3.77
CA LEU A 61 -8.17 -15.54 3.00
C LEU A 61 -8.05 -16.77 2.09
N PRO A 62 -6.95 -16.99 1.33
CA PRO A 62 -6.84 -18.19 0.51
C PRO A 62 -6.69 -19.46 1.36
N LEU A 63 -6.05 -19.40 2.53
CA LEU A 63 -5.98 -20.53 3.46
C LEU A 63 -7.35 -20.90 4.02
N VAL A 64 -8.14 -19.89 4.40
CA VAL A 64 -9.53 -20.08 4.84
C VAL A 64 -10.38 -20.64 3.71
N GLY A 65 -10.25 -20.11 2.48
CA GLY A 65 -10.96 -20.60 1.30
C GLY A 65 -10.62 -22.05 0.96
N LEU A 66 -9.34 -22.42 1.04
CA LEU A 66 -8.87 -23.80 0.86
C LEU A 66 -9.46 -24.73 1.92
N LEU A 67 -9.44 -24.32 3.20
CA LEU A 67 -9.99 -25.11 4.30
C LEU A 67 -11.50 -25.32 4.14
N LEU A 68 -12.24 -24.28 3.77
CA LEU A 68 -13.68 -24.36 3.52
C LEU A 68 -14.01 -25.24 2.32
N ALA A 69 -13.27 -25.12 1.21
CA ALA A 69 -13.43 -25.96 0.04
C ALA A 69 -13.12 -27.44 0.35
N ALA A 70 -12.07 -27.71 1.14
CA ALA A 70 -11.72 -29.06 1.58
C ALA A 70 -12.81 -29.66 2.49
N ARG A 71 -13.34 -28.88 3.42
CA ARG A 71 -14.45 -29.31 4.31
C ARG A 71 -15.75 -29.58 3.54
N ALA A 72 -15.95 -28.93 2.41
CA ALA A 72 -17.09 -29.13 1.53
C ALA A 72 -16.87 -30.21 0.44
N ASP A 73 -15.68 -30.84 0.41
CA ASP A 73 -15.22 -31.75 -0.64
C ASP A 73 -15.36 -31.19 -2.07
N ASP A 74 -15.21 -29.86 -2.21
CA ASP A 74 -15.35 -29.17 -3.48
C ASP A 74 -14.00 -29.06 -4.20
N ALA A 75 -13.71 -30.06 -5.04
CA ALA A 75 -12.47 -30.12 -5.80
C ALA A 75 -12.32 -28.97 -6.81
N TYR A 76 -13.42 -28.39 -7.29
CA TYR A 76 -13.38 -27.25 -8.22
C TYR A 76 -12.82 -26.02 -7.53
N TRP A 77 -13.39 -25.61 -6.39
CA TRP A 77 -12.92 -24.44 -5.66
C TRP A 77 -11.52 -24.64 -5.06
N ARG A 78 -11.19 -25.86 -4.61
CA ARG A 78 -9.85 -26.17 -4.12
C ARG A 78 -8.78 -25.89 -5.19
N ARG A 79 -9.02 -26.30 -6.45
CA ARG A 79 -8.09 -26.02 -7.56
C ARG A 79 -7.96 -24.53 -7.85
N HIS A 80 -9.04 -23.77 -7.75
CA HIS A 80 -9.00 -22.31 -7.97
C HIS A 80 -8.17 -21.60 -6.90
N PHE A 81 -8.38 -21.91 -5.61
CA PHE A 81 -7.59 -21.34 -4.53
C PHE A 81 -6.11 -21.72 -4.63
N VAL A 82 -5.78 -22.98 -4.94
CA VAL A 82 -4.39 -23.40 -5.12
C VAL A 82 -3.77 -22.74 -6.35
N GLY A 83 -4.44 -22.79 -7.50
CA GLY A 83 -3.93 -22.23 -8.76
C GLY A 83 -3.69 -20.73 -8.66
N ALA A 84 -4.65 -19.99 -8.11
CA ALA A 84 -4.50 -18.56 -7.89
C ALA A 84 -3.43 -18.26 -6.83
N GLY A 85 -3.35 -19.03 -5.74
CA GLY A 85 -2.30 -18.87 -4.73
C GLY A 85 -0.89 -19.07 -5.29
N VAL A 86 -0.69 -20.13 -6.09
CA VAL A 86 0.57 -20.36 -6.82
C VAL A 86 0.85 -19.21 -7.80
N GLY A 87 -0.18 -18.73 -8.51
CA GLY A 87 -0.06 -17.59 -9.41
C GLY A 87 0.42 -16.32 -8.70
N VAL A 88 -0.13 -16.02 -7.52
CA VAL A 88 0.31 -14.88 -6.69
C VAL A 88 1.78 -15.02 -6.30
N VAL A 89 2.19 -16.20 -5.80
CA VAL A 89 3.59 -16.46 -5.45
C VAL A 89 4.50 -16.30 -6.67
N ALA A 90 4.09 -16.83 -7.82
CA ALA A 90 4.86 -16.71 -9.07
C ALA A 90 5.01 -15.25 -9.50
N VAL A 91 3.95 -14.44 -9.42
CA VAL A 91 4.01 -13.01 -9.71
C VAL A 91 4.98 -12.31 -8.76
N TYR A 92 4.91 -12.56 -7.44
CA TYR A 92 5.85 -12.00 -6.47
C TYR A 92 7.30 -12.35 -6.79
N LEU A 93 7.57 -13.61 -7.15
CA LEU A 93 8.92 -14.07 -7.52
C LEU A 93 9.41 -13.38 -8.79
N VAL A 94 8.57 -13.29 -9.83
CA VAL A 94 8.89 -12.58 -11.08
C VAL A 94 9.19 -11.11 -10.81
N THR A 95 8.36 -10.44 -10.01
CA THR A 95 8.59 -9.05 -9.62
C THR A 95 9.90 -8.91 -8.84
N ALA A 96 10.17 -9.77 -7.86
CA ALA A 96 11.40 -9.72 -7.08
C ALA A 96 12.66 -9.91 -7.95
N VAL A 97 12.63 -10.88 -8.88
CA VAL A 97 13.71 -11.09 -9.84
C VAL A 97 13.87 -9.87 -10.74
N ALA A 98 12.79 -9.36 -11.34
CA ALA A 98 12.84 -8.17 -12.18
C ALA A 98 13.38 -6.95 -11.42
N SER A 99 12.94 -6.72 -10.18
CA SER A 99 13.47 -5.65 -9.32
C SER A 99 14.95 -5.82 -9.03
N SER A 100 15.42 -7.05 -8.80
CA SER A 100 16.86 -7.32 -8.58
C SER A 100 17.72 -7.08 -9.83
N MET A 101 17.15 -7.27 -11.02
CA MET A 101 17.83 -7.01 -12.30
C MET A 101 17.79 -5.52 -12.69
N VAL A 102 16.76 -4.80 -12.26
CA VAL A 102 16.55 -3.36 -12.50
C VAL A 102 17.12 -2.49 -11.37
N ALA A 103 17.67 -3.09 -10.31
CA ALA A 103 18.30 -2.40 -9.19
C ALA A 103 19.61 -1.70 -9.60
N THR A 104 19.55 -0.73 -10.52
CA THR A 104 20.18 0.55 -10.28
C THR A 104 19.49 1.16 -9.06
N THR A 105 20.28 1.76 -8.19
CA THR A 105 19.87 2.30 -6.89
C THR A 105 18.50 2.99 -6.92
N LEU A 106 17.47 2.33 -6.38
CA LEU A 106 16.31 3.00 -5.80
C LEU A 106 16.77 3.69 -4.51
N ILE A 107 17.67 4.67 -4.64
CA ILE A 107 17.82 5.72 -3.64
C ILE A 107 16.54 6.52 -3.80
N GLY A 108 15.54 6.18 -2.97
CA GLY A 108 14.48 7.12 -2.67
C GLY A 108 15.16 8.44 -2.35
N HIS A 109 14.64 9.53 -2.92
CA HIS A 109 15.15 10.86 -2.67
C HIS A 109 15.06 11.10 -1.17
N THR A 110 16.17 10.82 -0.51
CA THR A 110 16.40 11.13 0.89
C THR A 110 17.11 12.45 0.74
N PRO A 111 16.44 13.60 0.94
CA PRO A 111 17.14 14.86 0.89
C PRO A 111 18.25 14.73 1.93
N ALA A 112 19.50 14.75 1.45
CA ALA A 112 20.69 14.55 2.28
C ALA A 112 20.82 15.68 3.31
N ASP A 113 20.13 16.79 3.06
CA ASP A 113 20.12 18.01 3.83
C ASP A 113 18.66 18.41 4.08
N GLU A 114 18.35 19.03 5.23
CA GLU A 114 17.15 19.86 5.34
C GLU A 114 17.17 20.82 4.16
N GLU A 115 16.22 20.70 3.21
CA GLU A 115 16.07 21.72 2.18
C GLU A 115 16.00 23.06 2.90
N PRO A 116 16.93 23.99 2.63
CA PRO A 116 16.93 25.26 3.32
C PRO A 116 15.56 25.89 3.12
N ALA A 117 14.94 26.38 4.20
CA ALA A 117 13.72 27.17 4.09
C ALA A 117 13.89 28.16 2.93
N PRO A 118 12.92 28.23 1.99
CA PRO A 118 13.10 28.97 0.75
C PRO A 118 13.64 30.33 1.09
N ARG A 119 14.81 30.70 0.52
CA ARG A 119 15.40 32.02 0.78
C ARG A 119 14.32 33.02 0.47
N VAL A 120 13.88 33.74 1.50
CA VAL A 120 12.97 34.86 1.39
C VAL A 120 13.73 35.93 0.62
N THR A 121 13.72 35.83 -0.72
CA THR A 121 14.38 36.79 -1.62
C THR A 121 13.58 38.08 -1.72
N GLN A 122 12.36 38.08 -1.18
CA GLN A 122 11.41 39.17 -1.26
C GLN A 122 10.64 39.22 0.06
N CYS A 123 10.65 40.38 0.72
CA CYS A 123 9.85 40.59 1.91
C CYS A 123 8.37 40.43 1.55
N ILE A 124 7.70 39.39 2.06
CA ILE A 124 6.25 39.23 1.89
C ILE A 124 5.59 40.10 2.98
N PRO A 125 4.94 41.22 2.63
CA PRO A 125 4.31 42.08 3.61
C PRO A 125 3.14 41.32 4.27
N VAL A 126 3.22 41.11 5.58
CA VAL A 126 2.11 40.57 6.35
C VAL A 126 1.08 41.69 6.56
N SER A 127 -0.16 41.44 6.16
CA SER A 127 -1.31 42.32 6.42
C SER A 127 -1.43 42.57 7.93
N GLY A 128 -1.01 43.75 8.41
CA GLY A 128 -1.06 44.11 9.83
C GLY A 128 0.01 45.11 10.32
N GLY A 129 1.06 45.38 9.54
CA GLY A 129 1.98 46.50 9.79
C GLY A 129 3.38 46.09 10.27
N ARG A 130 4.36 46.70 9.58
CA ARG A 130 5.84 46.57 9.63
C ARG A 130 6.42 45.19 9.26
N GLY A 131 6.36 44.88 7.97
CA GLY A 131 7.31 43.98 7.30
C GLY A 131 8.71 44.62 7.14
N CYS A 132 9.72 43.76 7.01
CA CYS A 132 11.12 43.93 7.41
C CYS A 132 11.90 45.15 6.88
N PRO A 133 12.80 45.69 7.73
CA PRO A 133 14.13 46.10 7.31
C PRO A 133 15.21 45.31 8.09
N GLY A 134 15.92 44.42 7.40
CA GLY A 134 17.19 43.84 7.87
C GLY A 134 17.16 42.58 8.75
N GLY A 135 16.01 42.09 9.21
CA GLY A 135 15.93 40.83 9.97
C GLY A 135 14.64 40.71 10.76
#